data_AF-A0A6L5K2B1-F1
#
_entry.id   AF-A0A6L5K2B1-F1
#
_cell.length_a   1.000
_cell.length_b   1.000
_cell.length_c   1.000
_cell.angle_alpha   90.00
_cell.angle_beta   90.00
_cell.angle_gamma   90.00
#
_symmetry.space_group_name_H-M   'P 1'
#
loop_
_entity.id
_entity.type
_entity.pdbx_description
1 polymer ?
#
loop_
_entity_poly.entity_id
_entity_poly.type
_entity_poly.pdbx_seq_one_letter_code
_entity_poly.pdbx_strand_id
1 'polypeptide(L)' 'MDFFAKFGERQSAMRRKANAHYLIGLGYLGKENKSEARVQFQKAMELNINHLWAKQQLSWLQSDIEDRKR' A
#
# COMPACT_ATOMS: atom_id res chain seq x y z
N MET A 1 23.02 -8.75 -23.82
CA MET A 1 23.01 -7.87 -22.63
C MET A 1 21.56 -7.55 -22.18
N ASP A 2 20.59 -8.42 -22.47
CA ASP A 2 19.14 -8.12 -22.30
C ASP A 2 18.53 -8.69 -21.01
N PHE A 3 19.36 -9.31 -20.16
CA PHE A 3 18.86 -9.97 -18.95
C PHE A 3 18.34 -8.94 -17.92
N PHE A 4 18.97 -7.76 -17.79
CA PHE A 4 18.59 -6.74 -16.80
C PHE A 4 17.31 -5.94 -17.14
N ALA A 5 16.99 -5.75 -18.42
CA ALA A 5 15.85 -4.92 -18.84
C ALA A 5 14.50 -5.52 -18.41
N LYS A 6 14.33 -6.85 -18.56
CA LYS A 6 13.05 -7.52 -18.26
C LYS A 6 12.71 -7.56 -16.77
N PHE A 7 13.71 -7.62 -15.88
CA PHE A 7 13.47 -7.59 -14.43
C PHE A 7 13.22 -6.18 -13.91
N GLY A 8 13.93 -5.18 -14.46
CA GLY A 8 13.76 -3.77 -14.10
C GLY A 8 12.36 -3.24 -14.46
N GLU A 9 11.85 -3.57 -15.64
CA GLU A 9 10.53 -3.08 -16.09
C GLU A 9 9.37 -3.68 -15.31
N ARG A 10 9.40 -4.98 -15.01
CA ARG A 10 8.36 -5.64 -14.19
C ARG A 10 8.36 -5.13 -12.76
N GLN A 11 9.53 -5.00 -12.15
CA GLN A 11 9.66 -4.44 -10.80
C GLN A 11 9.23 -2.96 -10.77
N SER A 12 9.51 -2.20 -11.83
CA SER A 12 9.06 -0.82 -12.01
C SER A 12 7.55 -0.71 -12.14
N ALA A 13 6.91 -1.60 -12.91
CA ALA A 13 5.45 -1.66 -13.05
C ALA A 13 4.75 -2.03 -11.73
N MET A 14 5.28 -3.02 -10.99
CA MET A 14 4.78 -3.40 -9.67
C MET A 14 4.91 -2.25 -8.66
N ARG A 15 6.05 -1.55 -8.64
CA ARG A 15 6.23 -0.34 -7.81
C ARG A 15 5.22 0.76 -8.15
N ARG A 16 5.00 1.04 -9.44
CA ARG A 16 4.00 2.04 -9.86
C ARG A 16 2.60 1.65 -9.41
N LYS A 17 2.23 0.38 -9.56
CA LYS A 17 0.93 -0.13 -9.12
C LYS A 17 0.78 -0.08 -7.60
N ALA A 18 1.83 -0.42 -6.85
CA ALA A 18 1.86 -0.28 -5.40
C ALA A 18 1.64 1.18 -4.96
N ASN A 19 2.34 2.13 -5.59
CA ASN A 19 2.17 3.56 -5.30
C ASN A 19 0.74 4.04 -5.64
N ALA A 20 0.14 3.54 -6.72
CA ALA A 20 -1.24 3.87 -7.07
C ALA A 20 -2.23 3.39 -5.99
N HIS A 21 -2.10 2.14 -5.54
CA HIS A 21 -2.89 1.63 -4.42
C HIS A 21 -2.68 2.44 -3.13
N TYR A 22 -1.45 2.86 -2.85
CA TYR A 22 -1.15 3.74 -1.71
C TYR A 22 -1.89 5.08 -1.82
N LEU A 23 -1.86 5.74 -2.98
CA LEU A 23 -2.59 6.99 -3.22
C LEU A 23 -4.10 6.82 -3.06
N ILE A 24 -4.68 5.73 -3.58
CA ILE A 24 -6.10 5.43 -3.40
C ILE A 24 -6.43 5.24 -1.90
N GLY A 25 -5.57 4.53 -1.16
CA GLY A 25 -5.73 4.34 0.28
C GLY A 25 -5.73 5.66 1.05
N LEU A 26 -4.84 6.59 0.72
CA LEU A 26 -4.84 7.94 1.27
C LEU A 26 -6.12 8.70 0.91
N GLY A 27 -6.64 8.56 -0.31
CA GLY A 27 -7.91 9.15 -0.71
C GLY A 27 -9.09 8.65 0.13
N TYR A 28 -9.12 7.35 0.44
CA TYR A 28 -10.11 6.79 1.35
C TYR A 28 -9.94 7.27 2.79
N LEU A 29 -8.70 7.45 3.29
CA LEU A 29 -8.46 8.08 4.59
C LEU A 29 -9.01 9.50 4.67
N GLY A 30 -8.82 10.30 3.61
CA GLY A 30 -9.38 11.64 3.52
C GLY A 30 -10.92 11.67 3.53
N LYS A 31 -11.56 10.55 3.16
CA LYS A 31 -13.00 10.32 3.24
C LYS A 31 -13.44 9.63 4.53
N GLU A 32 -12.57 9.53 5.52
CA GLU A 32 -12.75 8.80 6.79
C GLU A 32 -13.08 7.31 6.63
N ASN A 33 -12.92 6.75 5.43
CA ASN A 33 -13.19 5.34 5.14
C ASN A 33 -11.93 4.50 5.42
N LYS A 34 -11.65 4.31 6.71
CA LYS A 34 -10.48 3.55 7.20
C LYS A 34 -10.49 2.08 6.75
N SER A 35 -11.66 1.49 6.54
CA SER A 35 -11.80 0.10 6.07
C SER A 35 -11.28 -0.08 4.65
N GLU A 36 -11.76 0.74 3.71
CA GLU A 36 -11.29 0.69 2.31
C GLU A 36 -9.82 1.13 2.20
N ALA A 37 -9.41 2.13 2.98
CA ALA A 37 -8.01 2.54 3.05
C ALA A 37 -7.09 1.36 3.41
N ARG A 38 -7.45 0.56 4.41
CA ARG A 38 -6.69 -0.64 4.79
C ARG A 38 -6.55 -1.61 3.64
N VAL A 39 -7.65 -1.92 2.93
CA VAL A 39 -7.62 -2.86 1.80
C VAL A 39 -6.65 -2.40 0.72
N GLN A 40 -6.63 -1.10 0.43
CA GLN A 40 -5.73 -0.53 -0.58
C GLN A 40 -4.27 -0.54 -0.14
N PHE A 41 -3.97 -0.23 1.12
CA PHE A 41 -2.62 -0.34 1.63
C PHE A 41 -2.11 -1.79 1.68
N GLN A 42 -2.99 -2.76 1.97
CA GLN A 42 -2.66 -4.19 1.91
C GLN A 42 -2.23 -4.59 0.49
N LYS A 43 -3.02 -4.19 -0.52
CA LYS A 43 -2.68 -4.41 -1.95
C LYS A 43 -1.37 -3.73 -2.36
N ALA A 44 -1.08 -2.55 -1.82
CA ALA A 44 0.19 -1.87 -2.06
C ALA A 44 1.39 -2.69 -1.51
N MET A 45 1.24 -3.29 -0.32
CA MET A 45 2.27 -4.16 0.26
C MET A 45 2.42 -5.50 -0.47
N GLU A 46 1.34 -6.09 -0.96
CA GLU A 46 1.39 -7.32 -1.77
C GLU A 46 2.18 -7.11 -3.07
N LEU A 47 2.04 -5.93 -3.67
CA LEU A 47 2.75 -5.56 -4.91
C LEU A 47 4.18 -5.10 -4.66
N ASN A 48 4.45 -4.51 -3.50
CA ASN A 48 5.77 -4.09 -3.09
C ASN A 48 5.92 -4.20 -1.57
N ILE A 49 6.50 -5.32 -1.12
CA ILE A 49 6.75 -5.58 0.31
C ILE A 49 7.66 -4.54 0.96
N ASN A 50 8.49 -3.85 0.16
CA ASN A 50 9.37 -2.79 0.60
C ASN A 50 8.70 -1.40 0.60
N HIS A 51 7.37 -1.33 0.44
CA HIS A 51 6.64 -0.07 0.48
C HIS A 51 6.43 0.42 1.92
N LEU A 52 7.48 1.01 2.50
CA LEU A 52 7.57 1.45 3.90
C LEU A 52 6.35 2.28 4.36
N TRP A 53 5.90 3.22 3.52
CA TRP A 53 4.76 4.08 3.84
C TRP A 53 3.43 3.33 3.95
N ALA A 54 3.19 2.31 3.12
CA ALA A 54 1.96 1.53 3.16
C ALA A 54 1.93 0.67 4.43
N LYS A 55 3.08 0.12 4.82
CA LYS A 55 3.27 -0.60 6.08
C LYS A 55 3.00 0.29 7.29
N GLN A 56 3.55 1.51 7.30
CA GLN A 56 3.34 2.46 8.40
C GLN A 56 1.85 2.83 8.54
N GLN A 57 1.17 3.12 7.43
CA GLN A 57 -0.25 3.45 7.46
C GLN A 57 -1.15 2.28 7.87
N LEU A 58 -0.78 1.05 7.49
CA LEU A 58 -1.46 -0.15 7.97
C LEU A 58 -1.30 -0.33 9.47
N SER A 59 -0.09 -0.16 10.00
CA SER A 59 0.16 -0.26 11.43
C SER A 59 -0.68 0.75 12.21
N TRP A 60 -0.70 2.01 11.77
CA TRP A 60 -1.51 3.05 12.39
C TRP A 60 -3.01 2.71 12.35
N LEU A 61 -3.50 2.24 11.20
CA LEU A 61 -4.89 1.81 11.04
C LEU A 61 -5.25 0.57 11.87
N GLN A 62 -4.29 -0.32 12.17
CA GLN A 62 -4.51 -1.49 13.01
C GLN A 62 -4.67 -1.06 14.47
N SER A 63 -3.77 -0.22 14.97
CA SER A 63 -3.86 0.34 16.32
C SER A 63 -5.16 1.12 16.56
N ASP A 64 -5.57 1.95 15.59
CA ASP A 64 -6.84 2.71 15.67
C ASP A 64 -8.07 1.80 15.80
N ILE A 65 -8.06 0.61 15.16
CA ILE A 65 -9.17 -0.34 15.29
C ILE A 65 -9.14 -1.09 16.63
N GLU A 66 -7.96 -1.45 17.11
CA GLU A 66 -7.83 -2.09 18.42
C GLU A 66 -8.34 -1.18 19.54
N ASP A 67 -8.07 0.13 19.44
CA ASP A 67 -8.58 1.12 20.39
C ASP A 67 -10.12 1.26 20.34
N ARG A 68 -10.75 1.10 19.16
CA ARG A 68 -12.22 1.16 19.03
C ARG A 68 -12.96 -0.11 19.44
N LYS A 69 -12.24 -1.21 19.70
CA LYS A 69 -12.81 -2.47 20.19
C LYS A 69 -12.76 -2.62 21.72
N ARG A 70 -12.08 -1.71 22.41
CA ARG A 70 -12.07 -1.60 23.88
C ARG A 70 -13.23 -0.75 24.38
#